data_AF-A0A9D4A4T2-F1
#
_entry.id   AF-A0A9D4A4T2-F1
#
_cell.length_a   1.000
_cell.length_b   1.000
_cell.length_c   1.000
_cell.angle_alpha   90.00
_cell.angle_beta   90.00
_cell.angle_gamma   90.00
#
_symmetry.space_group_name_H-M   'P 1'
#
loop_
_entity.id
_entity.type
_entity.pdbx_description
1 polymer ?
#
loop_
_entity_poly.entity_id
_entity_poly.type
_entity_poly.pdbx_seq_one_letter_code
_entity_poly.pdbx_strand_id
1 'polypeptide(L)'
;MAASRSCTLRFMIFFSIASFLYQSCYSFLSPPSSIINPSKVKQVSWKPRAFVYEGFLTDLECDHLISLAKSELKRSAVADNVSGKSKLSEVRTSSGMFISKAKDPIVAGIEDKISTWTFLPKENGEDIQVLRYEHGQKYDPHYDYFVDKVNIARGGHRTATVLMYLTNVTKGGETVFPEAEESSLHTTPAKDDLSGCAKKGIAVKPRRGDALLFFSLHPNAIPDPSSLHAGCPVTEGEKWSATKWIHVDSFDKNLAAGGNCMDSNESCERWAVLGECSKNPEYMIGSPELPGYCRRSCKHLLVRKFWFLCSWTQKKGKEKMELVQMQRRLVDYTKSLFMEGFLDAQFLQLQQLQDDSNPDFVFEVVSLFFDDSEKLLNELTIALDQPNVDFKKLDSHVHQLKGSSSSIGAQRVKNACIAFRNYCDVQNIEGCLTCLQQVKQECYLVKNKFETLFRLEQQIMASGGSVPTIELGF
;
A
#
# COMPACT_ATOMS: atom_id res chain seq x y z
N MET A 1 -3.01 55.44 -33.22
CA MET A 1 -2.84 54.61 -32.00
C MET A 1 -4.15 54.40 -31.23
N ALA A 2 -5.24 54.00 -31.90
CA ALA A 2 -6.54 53.77 -31.24
C ALA A 2 -7.09 52.34 -31.42
N ALA A 3 -6.55 51.55 -32.36
CA ALA A 3 -7.01 50.19 -32.63
C ALA A 3 -6.34 49.10 -31.75
N SER A 4 -5.21 49.40 -31.10
CA SER A 4 -4.46 48.42 -30.30
C SER A 4 -4.95 48.29 -28.84
N ARG A 5 -5.73 49.25 -28.32
CA ARG A 5 -6.20 49.24 -26.92
C ARG A 5 -7.52 48.49 -26.70
N SER A 6 -8.28 48.18 -27.76
CA SER A 6 -9.55 47.45 -27.65
C SER A 6 -9.36 45.92 -27.55
N CYS A 7 -8.28 45.40 -28.16
CA CYS A 7 -8.01 43.97 -28.19
C CYS A 7 -7.54 43.43 -26.83
N THR A 8 -6.74 44.21 -26.09
CA THR A 8 -6.21 43.85 -24.76
C THR A 8 -7.31 43.80 -23.69
N LEU A 9 -8.33 44.67 -23.78
CA LEU A 9 -9.43 44.69 -22.82
C LEU A 9 -10.38 43.50 -23.00
N ARG A 10 -10.63 43.08 -24.25
CA ARG A 10 -11.42 41.86 -24.53
C ARG A 10 -10.71 40.58 -24.09
N PHE A 11 -9.38 40.52 -24.21
CA PHE A 11 -8.59 39.37 -23.77
C PHE A 11 -8.53 39.24 -22.23
N MET A 12 -8.44 40.36 -21.50
CA MET A 12 -8.47 40.33 -20.03
C MET A 12 -9.85 39.96 -19.48
N ILE A 13 -10.94 40.38 -20.13
CA ILE A 13 -12.30 40.00 -19.73
C ILE A 13 -12.53 38.50 -19.97
N PHE A 14 -12.04 37.93 -21.08
CA PHE A 14 -12.12 36.48 -21.33
C PHE A 14 -11.32 35.66 -20.31
N PHE A 15 -10.12 36.10 -19.92
CA PHE A 15 -9.34 35.43 -18.87
C PHE A 15 -9.97 35.56 -17.49
N SER A 16 -10.62 36.70 -17.18
CA SER A 16 -11.29 36.90 -15.90
C SER A 16 -12.59 36.09 -15.80
N ILE A 17 -13.35 35.95 -16.89
CA ILE A 17 -14.54 35.09 -16.95
C ILE A 17 -14.14 33.60 -16.94
N ALA A 18 -13.08 33.21 -17.65
CA ALA A 18 -12.55 31.85 -17.60
C ALA A 18 -12.02 31.50 -16.20
N SER A 19 -11.36 32.44 -15.52
CA SER A 19 -10.91 32.28 -14.13
C SER A 19 -12.08 32.25 -13.14
N PHE A 20 -13.15 33.04 -13.35
CA PHE A 20 -14.38 32.96 -12.54
C PHE A 20 -15.16 31.65 -12.77
N LEU A 21 -15.21 31.13 -14.01
CA LEU A 21 -15.80 29.83 -14.31
C LEU A 21 -14.94 28.68 -13.77
N TYR A 22 -13.61 28.82 -13.76
CA TYR A 22 -12.68 27.89 -13.12
C TYR A 22 -12.83 27.93 -11.59
N GLN A 23 -12.90 29.11 -10.98
CA GLN A 23 -13.11 29.28 -9.53
C GLN A 23 -14.49 28.80 -9.09
N SER A 24 -15.53 28.98 -9.92
CA SER A 24 -16.88 28.45 -9.68
C SER A 24 -16.91 26.92 -9.80
N CYS A 25 -16.16 26.33 -10.74
CA CYS A 25 -16.01 24.86 -10.80
C CYS A 25 -15.23 24.27 -9.62
N TYR A 26 -14.22 24.98 -9.09
CA TYR A 26 -13.44 24.52 -7.93
C TYR A 26 -14.15 24.69 -6.58
N SER A 27 -15.15 25.59 -6.49
CA SER A 27 -15.98 25.71 -5.29
C SER A 27 -17.08 24.65 -5.20
N PHE A 28 -17.31 23.86 -6.26
CA PHE A 28 -18.14 22.66 -6.25
C PHE A 28 -17.38 21.34 -6.00
N LEU A 29 -16.05 21.40 -5.79
CA LEU A 29 -15.21 20.24 -5.45
C LEU A 29 -14.82 20.21 -3.98
N SER A 30 -15.73 20.66 -3.10
CA SER A 30 -15.74 20.10 -1.75
C SER A 30 -16.15 18.63 -1.89
N PRO A 31 -15.41 17.64 -1.34
CA PRO A 31 -15.89 16.27 -1.33
C PRO A 31 -17.30 16.32 -0.73
N PRO A 32 -18.33 15.72 -1.37
CA PRO A 32 -19.66 15.74 -0.82
C PRO A 32 -19.53 15.22 0.60
N SER A 33 -19.80 16.09 1.58
CA SER A 33 -19.91 15.67 2.97
C SER A 33 -20.75 14.39 2.96
N SER A 34 -20.25 13.33 3.60
CA SER A 34 -20.87 12.03 3.63
C SER A 34 -22.18 12.11 4.42
N ILE A 35 -23.24 12.65 3.78
CA ILE A 35 -24.54 12.84 4.41
C ILE A 35 -25.15 11.45 4.61
N ILE A 36 -25.03 10.95 5.83
CA ILE A 36 -25.73 9.77 6.31
C ILE A 36 -27.18 10.18 6.58
N ASN A 37 -28.11 9.43 6.01
CA ASN A 37 -29.55 9.57 6.25
C ASN A 37 -30.02 8.43 7.17
N PRO A 38 -30.23 8.70 8.48
CA PRO A 38 -30.62 7.67 9.43
C PRO A 38 -31.94 6.97 9.10
N SER A 39 -32.85 7.62 8.36
CA SER A 39 -34.14 7.01 7.98
C SER A 39 -34.01 5.81 7.03
N LYS A 40 -32.85 5.65 6.39
CA LYS A 40 -32.52 4.50 5.53
C LYS A 40 -31.92 3.31 6.30
N VAL A 41 -31.70 3.45 7.61
CA VAL A 41 -31.13 2.40 8.45
C VAL A 41 -32.24 1.56 9.06
N LYS A 42 -32.17 0.24 8.84
CA LYS A 42 -33.08 -0.75 9.40
C LYS A 42 -32.33 -1.65 10.37
N GLN A 43 -32.89 -1.83 11.56
CA GLN A 43 -32.39 -2.80 12.52
C GLN A 43 -32.65 -4.22 12.01
N VAL A 44 -31.62 -5.05 12.03
CA VAL A 44 -31.69 -6.49 11.71
C VAL A 44 -31.75 -7.30 13.01
N SER A 45 -30.85 -7.02 13.95
CA SER A 45 -30.81 -7.68 15.26
C SER A 45 -30.13 -6.79 16.30
N TRP A 46 -30.43 -7.03 17.58
CA TRP A 46 -29.66 -6.51 18.72
C TRP A 46 -28.62 -7.50 19.22
N LYS A 47 -28.78 -8.79 18.92
CA LYS A 47 -27.88 -9.88 19.30
C LYS A 47 -27.70 -10.82 18.10
N PRO A 48 -26.65 -10.64 17.28
CA PRO A 48 -25.65 -9.58 17.38
C PRO A 48 -26.24 -8.23 16.97
N ARG A 49 -25.58 -7.13 17.35
CA ARG A 49 -25.97 -5.80 16.85
C ARG A 49 -25.73 -5.75 15.34
N ALA A 50 -26.80 -5.68 14.56
CA ALA A 50 -26.75 -5.68 13.10
C ALA A 50 -27.77 -4.71 12.51
N PHE A 51 -27.35 -3.93 11.51
CA PHE A 51 -28.12 -2.89 10.86
C PHE A 51 -27.86 -2.87 9.36
N VAL A 52 -28.90 -2.69 8.55
CA VAL A 52 -28.78 -2.49 7.10
C VAL A 52 -29.02 -1.03 6.78
N TYR A 53 -28.12 -0.41 6.04
CA TYR A 53 -28.32 0.88 5.40
C TYR A 53 -28.75 0.65 3.94
N GLU A 54 -29.96 1.07 3.60
CA GLU A 54 -30.49 0.92 2.23
C GLU A 54 -29.91 1.97 1.28
N GLY A 55 -29.30 1.54 0.17
CA GLY A 55 -28.65 2.43 -0.80
C GLY A 55 -27.53 3.27 -0.19
N PHE A 56 -26.64 2.61 0.59
CA PHE A 56 -25.43 3.20 1.16
C PHE A 56 -24.39 3.56 0.08
N LEU A 57 -24.25 2.71 -0.93
CA LEU A 57 -23.47 2.96 -2.13
C LEU A 57 -24.40 3.37 -3.29
N THR A 58 -23.91 4.28 -4.11
CA THR A 58 -24.47 4.57 -5.43
C THR A 58 -24.11 3.45 -6.41
N ASP A 59 -24.84 3.37 -7.53
CA ASP A 59 -24.52 2.41 -8.59
C ASP A 59 -23.12 2.63 -9.17
N LEU A 60 -22.69 3.90 -9.30
CA LEU A 60 -21.35 4.25 -9.78
C LEU A 60 -20.25 3.74 -8.84
N GLU A 61 -20.44 3.90 -7.52
CA GLU A 61 -19.51 3.36 -6.52
C GLU A 61 -19.46 1.83 -6.56
N CYS A 62 -20.60 1.17 -6.76
CA CYS A 62 -20.65 -0.29 -6.90
C CYS A 62 -19.86 -0.77 -8.12
N ASP A 63 -20.09 -0.16 -9.28
CA ASP A 63 -19.38 -0.52 -10.52
C ASP A 63 -17.89 -0.21 -10.44
N HIS A 64 -17.54 0.91 -9.79
CA HIS A 64 -16.15 1.28 -9.58
C HIS A 64 -15.40 0.21 -8.77
N LEU A 65 -15.94 -0.21 -7.62
CA LEU A 65 -15.33 -1.27 -6.80
C LEU A 65 -15.23 -2.61 -7.55
N ILE A 66 -16.24 -2.98 -8.33
CA ILE A 66 -16.20 -4.18 -9.17
C ILE A 66 -15.10 -4.06 -10.24
N SER A 67 -14.96 -2.89 -10.87
CA SER A 67 -13.98 -2.66 -11.92
C SER A 67 -12.54 -2.77 -11.41
N LEU A 68 -12.25 -2.20 -10.24
CA LEU A 68 -10.95 -2.30 -9.56
C LEU A 68 -10.61 -3.73 -9.18
N ALA A 69 -11.61 -4.53 -8.84
CA ALA A 69 -11.39 -5.92 -8.46
C ALA A 69 -11.16 -6.83 -9.68
N LYS A 70 -11.88 -6.62 -10.79
CA LYS A 70 -11.81 -7.47 -12.00
C LYS A 70 -10.40 -7.62 -12.57
N SER A 71 -9.55 -6.61 -12.46
CA SER A 71 -8.17 -6.66 -12.97
C SER A 71 -7.26 -7.59 -12.18
N GLU A 72 -7.60 -7.94 -10.94
CA GLU A 72 -6.68 -8.62 -10.00
C GLU A 72 -7.35 -9.73 -9.15
N LEU A 73 -8.51 -10.25 -9.56
CA LEU A 73 -9.19 -11.33 -8.84
C LEU A 73 -8.32 -12.61 -8.77
N LYS A 74 -7.97 -13.02 -7.55
CA LYS A 74 -7.35 -14.32 -7.26
C LYS A 74 -8.25 -15.11 -6.32
N ARG A 75 -8.06 -16.43 -6.24
CA ARG A 75 -8.82 -17.28 -5.31
C ARG A 75 -8.62 -16.79 -3.87
N SER A 76 -9.70 -16.58 -3.12
CA SER A 76 -9.63 -16.01 -1.77
C SER A 76 -8.92 -16.96 -0.80
N ALA A 77 -8.14 -16.40 0.12
CA ALA A 77 -7.51 -17.12 1.22
C ALA A 77 -8.06 -16.62 2.56
N VAL A 78 -7.98 -17.47 3.60
CA VAL A 78 -8.38 -17.15 4.98
C VAL A 78 -7.13 -17.11 5.87
N ALA A 79 -7.17 -16.33 6.95
CA ALA A 79 -6.11 -16.34 7.95
C ALA A 79 -6.17 -17.66 8.74
N ASP A 80 -5.04 -18.35 8.83
CA ASP A 80 -4.92 -19.57 9.61
C ASP A 80 -4.89 -19.25 11.12
N ASN A 81 -5.76 -19.90 11.90
CA ASN A 81 -5.96 -19.61 13.33
C ASN A 81 -4.72 -19.89 14.21
N VAL A 82 -3.75 -20.67 13.72
CA VAL A 82 -2.57 -21.08 14.49
C VAL A 82 -1.34 -20.25 14.08
N SER A 83 -1.17 -20.02 12.78
CA SER A 83 0.02 -19.38 12.21
C SER A 83 -0.19 -17.92 11.79
N GLY A 84 -1.43 -17.45 11.70
CA GLY A 84 -1.78 -16.12 11.17
C GLY A 84 -1.52 -15.95 9.67
N LYS A 85 -1.07 -17.01 8.97
CA LYS A 85 -0.72 -16.96 7.54
C LYS A 85 -1.94 -17.17 6.65
N SER A 86 -1.92 -16.56 5.47
CA SER A 86 -2.97 -16.68 4.45
C SER A 86 -2.94 -18.07 3.79
N LYS A 87 -4.01 -18.86 3.90
CA LYS A 87 -4.14 -20.22 3.32
C LYS A 87 -5.34 -20.31 2.37
N LEU A 88 -5.17 -21.00 1.23
CA LEU A 88 -6.28 -21.38 0.35
C LEU A 88 -7.24 -22.31 1.12
N SER A 89 -8.54 -22.01 1.08
CA SER A 89 -9.52 -22.67 1.96
C SER A 89 -10.67 -23.30 1.19
N GLU A 90 -11.15 -24.45 1.67
CA GLU A 90 -12.43 -25.06 1.28
C GLU A 90 -13.64 -24.42 1.99
N VAL A 91 -13.38 -23.69 3.09
CA VAL A 91 -14.37 -23.00 3.94
C VAL A 91 -14.91 -21.74 3.26
N ARG A 92 -14.08 -21.12 2.39
CA ARG A 92 -14.43 -19.94 1.59
C ARG A 92 -14.02 -20.17 0.15
N THR A 93 -15.01 -20.32 -0.72
CA THR A 93 -14.78 -20.73 -2.12
C THR A 93 -14.82 -19.57 -3.12
N SER A 94 -14.80 -18.31 -2.65
CA SER A 94 -14.84 -17.11 -3.49
C SER A 94 -13.50 -16.78 -4.16
N SER A 95 -13.55 -15.86 -5.13
CA SER A 95 -12.39 -15.08 -5.58
C SER A 95 -12.43 -13.69 -4.96
N GLY A 96 -11.27 -13.09 -4.67
CA GLY A 96 -11.23 -11.75 -4.07
C GLY A 96 -9.94 -10.98 -4.32
N MET A 97 -9.99 -9.70 -3.97
CA MET A 97 -8.92 -8.71 -4.10
C MET A 97 -9.02 -7.71 -2.95
N PHE A 98 -7.88 -7.18 -2.49
CA PHE A 98 -7.81 -6.10 -1.52
C PHE A 98 -7.55 -4.78 -2.22
N ILE A 99 -8.43 -3.80 -2.00
CA ILE A 99 -8.27 -2.43 -2.48
C ILE A 99 -7.66 -1.62 -1.34
N SER A 100 -6.45 -1.11 -1.57
CA SER A 100 -5.74 -0.29 -0.59
C SER A 100 -6.53 0.93 -0.16
N LYS A 101 -6.39 1.33 1.10
CA LYS A 101 -6.96 2.57 1.65
C LYS A 101 -6.70 3.77 0.77
N ALA A 102 -7.71 4.62 0.62
CA ALA A 102 -7.64 5.85 -0.18
C ALA A 102 -6.98 5.69 -1.56
N LYS A 103 -7.13 4.51 -2.21
CA LYS A 103 -6.53 4.21 -3.53
C LYS A 103 -6.87 5.27 -4.57
N ASP A 104 -8.09 5.79 -4.51
CA ASP A 104 -8.59 6.88 -5.34
C ASP A 104 -9.65 7.69 -4.58
N PRO A 105 -10.12 8.84 -5.11
CA PRO A 105 -11.10 9.69 -4.42
C PRO A 105 -12.46 9.01 -4.16
N ILE A 106 -12.88 8.03 -4.98
CA ILE A 106 -14.14 7.31 -4.78
C ILE A 106 -13.99 6.36 -3.59
N VAL A 107 -12.89 5.59 -3.55
CA VAL A 107 -12.58 4.71 -2.42
C VAL A 107 -12.45 5.50 -1.13
N ALA A 108 -11.74 6.64 -1.15
CA ALA A 108 -11.62 7.51 0.02
C ALA A 108 -12.98 8.04 0.50
N GLY A 109 -13.86 8.47 -0.42
CA GLY A 109 -15.22 8.91 -0.09
C GLY A 109 -16.09 7.80 0.50
N ILE A 110 -15.94 6.55 0.04
CA ILE A 110 -16.63 5.39 0.64
C ILE A 110 -16.12 5.16 2.07
N GLU A 111 -14.81 5.26 2.31
CA GLU A 111 -14.23 5.12 3.65
C GLU A 111 -14.68 6.24 4.59
N ASP A 112 -14.83 7.47 4.10
CA ASP A 112 -15.43 8.59 4.84
C ASP A 112 -16.88 8.28 5.23
N LYS A 113 -17.70 7.78 4.29
CA LYS A 113 -19.10 7.37 4.60
C LYS A 113 -19.14 6.28 5.65
N ILE A 114 -18.28 5.28 5.56
CA ILE A 114 -18.20 4.18 6.53
C ILE A 114 -17.85 4.74 7.91
N SER A 115 -16.85 5.61 8.00
CA SER A 115 -16.44 6.23 9.26
C SER A 115 -17.56 7.06 9.87
N THR A 116 -18.25 7.90 9.07
CA THR A 116 -19.39 8.69 9.54
C THR A 116 -20.55 7.82 10.02
N TRP A 117 -20.88 6.73 9.32
CA TRP A 117 -22.00 5.87 9.71
C TRP A 117 -21.70 5.02 10.95
N THR A 118 -20.49 4.48 11.04
CA THR A 118 -20.09 3.58 12.13
C THR A 118 -19.65 4.32 13.39
N PHE A 119 -19.33 5.62 13.29
CA PHE A 119 -18.65 6.41 14.31
C PHE A 119 -17.28 5.85 14.71
N LEU A 120 -16.67 5.05 13.83
CA LEU A 120 -15.33 4.49 14.03
C LEU A 120 -14.33 5.21 13.11
N PRO A 121 -13.11 5.52 13.60
CA PRO A 121 -12.10 6.22 12.81
C PRO A 121 -11.64 5.42 11.58
N LYS A 122 -11.30 6.12 10.48
CA LYS A 122 -10.87 5.48 9.22
C LYS A 122 -9.60 4.65 9.38
N GLU A 123 -8.68 5.13 10.24
CA GLU A 123 -7.41 4.50 10.57
C GLU A 123 -7.56 3.13 11.24
N ASN A 124 -8.73 2.84 11.84
CA ASN A 124 -9.05 1.54 12.42
C ASN A 124 -9.45 0.52 11.35
N GLY A 125 -9.82 0.96 10.15
CA GLY A 125 -10.24 0.08 9.07
C GLY A 125 -9.07 -0.72 8.48
N GLU A 126 -9.32 -1.91 7.95
CA GLU A 126 -8.39 -2.60 7.03
C GLU A 126 -8.58 -2.11 5.59
N ASP A 127 -7.81 -2.63 4.63
CA ASP A 127 -8.11 -2.46 3.20
C ASP A 127 -9.49 -3.06 2.84
N ILE A 128 -10.16 -2.51 1.82
CA ILE A 128 -11.47 -3.03 1.40
C ILE A 128 -11.28 -4.35 0.67
N GLN A 129 -11.91 -5.43 1.14
CA GLN A 129 -11.86 -6.73 0.47
C GLN A 129 -13.07 -6.91 -0.45
N VAL A 130 -12.84 -6.92 -1.77
CA VAL A 130 -13.87 -7.23 -2.78
C VAL A 130 -13.89 -8.72 -3.08
N LEU A 131 -15.08 -9.29 -3.19
CA LEU A 131 -15.32 -10.73 -3.30
C LEU A 131 -16.37 -11.01 -4.36
N ARG A 132 -16.17 -12.12 -5.08
CA ARG A 132 -17.06 -12.65 -6.10
C ARG A 132 -17.45 -14.09 -5.73
N TYR A 133 -18.75 -14.36 -5.66
CA TYR A 133 -19.31 -15.70 -5.48
C TYR A 133 -20.15 -16.09 -6.70
N GLU A 134 -19.74 -17.18 -7.34
CA GLU A 134 -20.43 -17.83 -8.45
C GLU A 134 -21.45 -18.86 -7.95
N HIS A 135 -22.18 -19.50 -8.87
CA HIS A 135 -23.15 -20.53 -8.54
C HIS A 135 -22.55 -21.63 -7.63
N GLY A 136 -23.24 -21.93 -6.53
CA GLY A 136 -22.84 -22.90 -5.51
C GLY A 136 -21.78 -22.42 -4.52
N GLN A 137 -21.07 -21.32 -4.80
CA GLN A 137 -20.04 -20.80 -3.90
C GLN A 137 -20.65 -20.19 -2.64
N LYS A 138 -19.96 -20.36 -1.52
CA LYS A 138 -20.42 -19.99 -0.18
C LYS A 138 -19.28 -19.53 0.71
N TYR A 139 -19.63 -19.09 1.91
CA TYR A 139 -18.70 -18.94 3.03
C TYR A 139 -19.33 -19.57 4.26
N ASP A 140 -18.70 -20.62 4.80
CA ASP A 140 -19.16 -21.31 5.99
C ASP A 140 -19.18 -20.39 7.24
N PRO A 141 -19.96 -20.75 8.28
CA PRO A 141 -20.07 -19.96 9.50
C PRO A 141 -18.71 -19.64 10.14
N HIS A 142 -18.47 -18.37 10.43
CA HIS A 142 -17.23 -17.90 11.03
C HIS A 142 -17.45 -16.62 11.86
N TYR A 143 -16.40 -16.24 12.58
CA TYR A 143 -16.30 -14.98 13.28
C TYR A 143 -15.32 -14.05 12.58
N ASP A 144 -15.58 -12.75 12.64
CA ASP A 144 -14.65 -11.75 12.14
C ASP A 144 -13.63 -11.31 13.19
N TYR A 145 -13.87 -11.55 14.49
CA TYR A 145 -12.85 -11.34 15.52
C TYR A 145 -11.80 -12.45 15.51
N PHE A 146 -10.57 -12.11 15.90
CA PHE A 146 -9.46 -13.06 15.95
C PHE A 146 -9.50 -13.94 17.20
N VAL A 147 -8.98 -15.16 17.08
CA VAL A 147 -8.66 -16.02 18.22
C VAL A 147 -7.15 -15.97 18.52
N ASP A 148 -6.34 -15.62 17.54
CA ASP A 148 -4.89 -15.61 17.64
C ASP A 148 -4.33 -14.28 18.17
N LYS A 149 -3.26 -14.38 18.97
CA LYS A 149 -2.62 -13.21 19.60
C LYS A 149 -1.87 -12.32 18.60
N VAL A 150 -1.52 -12.84 17.42
CA VAL A 150 -0.68 -12.13 16.44
C VAL A 150 -1.49 -11.05 15.72
N ASN A 151 -2.69 -11.39 15.26
CA ASN A 151 -3.59 -10.44 14.63
C ASN A 151 -4.19 -9.45 15.65
N ILE A 152 -4.45 -9.89 16.89
CA ILE A 152 -4.88 -8.99 17.97
C ILE A 152 -3.82 -7.92 18.26
N ALA A 153 -2.53 -8.23 18.13
CA ALA A 153 -1.49 -7.23 18.35
C ALA A 153 -1.65 -6.03 17.39
N ARG A 154 -2.17 -6.25 16.17
CA ARG A 154 -2.32 -5.22 15.14
C ARG A 154 -3.72 -4.58 15.19
N GLY A 155 -3.85 -3.54 16.00
CA GLY A 155 -5.10 -2.77 16.15
C GLY A 155 -6.15 -3.43 17.06
N GLY A 156 -5.88 -4.58 17.67
CA GLY A 156 -6.83 -5.32 18.49
C GLY A 156 -7.82 -6.15 17.65
N HIS A 157 -8.88 -6.65 18.30
CA HIS A 157 -9.95 -7.36 17.60
C HIS A 157 -10.66 -6.43 16.59
N ARG A 158 -11.18 -7.02 15.52
CA ARG A 158 -12.18 -6.38 14.66
C ARG A 158 -13.46 -6.17 15.47
N THR A 159 -13.82 -4.92 15.71
CA THR A 159 -15.01 -4.54 16.48
C THR A 159 -16.27 -4.57 15.63
N ALA A 160 -16.16 -4.16 14.36
CA ALA A 160 -17.27 -4.03 13.44
C ALA A 160 -16.87 -4.41 12.02
N THR A 161 -17.85 -4.88 11.27
CA THR A 161 -17.74 -5.21 9.85
C THR A 161 -18.82 -4.48 9.08
N VAL A 162 -18.41 -3.81 8.00
CA VAL A 162 -19.33 -3.26 6.99
C VAL A 162 -19.24 -4.10 5.73
N LEU A 163 -20.29 -4.87 5.46
CA LEU A 163 -20.44 -5.70 4.27
C LEU A 163 -21.36 -4.99 3.27
N MET A 164 -20.78 -4.47 2.20
CA MET A 164 -21.47 -3.75 1.14
C MET A 164 -21.81 -4.71 -0.01
N TYR A 165 -23.05 -4.71 -0.47
CA TYR A 165 -23.52 -5.55 -1.58
C TYR A 165 -23.40 -4.78 -2.90
N LEU A 166 -22.60 -5.30 -3.83
CA LEU A 166 -22.30 -4.62 -5.09
C LEU A 166 -23.21 -5.11 -6.24
N THR A 167 -23.91 -6.23 -6.07
CA THR A 167 -24.90 -6.75 -7.03
C THR A 167 -26.19 -7.18 -6.34
N ASN A 168 -27.29 -7.19 -7.11
CA ASN A 168 -28.51 -7.90 -6.73
C ASN A 168 -28.29 -9.39 -7.02
N VAL A 169 -28.64 -10.26 -6.06
CA VAL A 169 -28.61 -11.71 -6.27
C VAL A 169 -30.03 -12.23 -6.43
N THR A 170 -30.26 -13.00 -7.50
CA THR A 170 -31.58 -13.52 -7.83
C THR A 170 -32.08 -14.49 -6.77
N LYS A 171 -31.28 -15.52 -6.45
CA LYS A 171 -31.57 -16.50 -5.38
C LYS A 171 -30.31 -16.92 -4.62
N GLY A 172 -30.46 -17.08 -3.31
CA GLY A 172 -29.36 -17.42 -2.41
C GLY A 172 -28.45 -16.22 -2.12
N GLY A 173 -27.23 -16.49 -1.66
CA GLY A 173 -26.23 -15.45 -1.39
C GLY A 173 -26.51 -14.59 -0.16
N GLU A 174 -27.50 -14.93 0.67
CA GLU A 174 -27.84 -14.20 1.89
C GLU A 174 -26.68 -14.21 2.89
N THR A 175 -26.58 -13.16 3.70
CA THR A 175 -25.72 -13.15 4.89
C THR A 175 -26.59 -13.55 6.08
N VAL A 176 -26.33 -14.72 6.68
CA VAL A 176 -27.14 -15.28 7.76
C VAL A 176 -26.37 -15.27 9.08
N PHE A 177 -27.07 -14.96 10.17
CA PHE A 177 -26.61 -15.06 11.55
C PHE A 177 -27.36 -16.19 12.26
N PRO A 178 -26.80 -17.41 12.31
CA PRO A 178 -27.51 -18.58 12.85
C PRO A 178 -27.83 -18.48 14.34
N GLU A 179 -26.99 -17.79 15.10
CA GLU A 179 -27.10 -17.64 16.56
C GLU A 179 -27.80 -16.33 16.98
N ALA A 180 -28.39 -15.61 16.02
CA ALA A 180 -29.08 -14.36 16.32
C ALA A 180 -30.42 -14.61 17.02
N GLU A 181 -30.73 -13.80 18.04
CA GLU A 181 -32.00 -13.92 18.75
C GLU A 181 -33.15 -13.36 17.90
N GLU A 182 -34.15 -14.21 17.57
CA GLU A 182 -35.38 -13.76 16.94
C GLU A 182 -36.22 -12.95 17.94
N SER A 183 -36.42 -11.67 17.67
CA SER A 183 -37.45 -10.89 18.35
C SER A 183 -38.82 -11.22 17.78
N SER A 184 -39.77 -11.58 18.64
CA SER A 184 -41.17 -11.83 18.30
C SER A 184 -41.92 -10.62 17.71
N LEU A 185 -41.27 -9.45 17.63
CA LEU A 185 -41.80 -8.22 17.05
C LEU A 185 -41.30 -7.92 15.63
N HIS A 186 -40.37 -8.72 15.08
CA HIS A 186 -39.87 -8.50 13.73
C HIS A 186 -40.63 -9.34 12.70
N THR A 187 -41.46 -8.67 11.91
CA THR A 187 -41.98 -9.19 10.65
C THR A 187 -40.81 -9.40 9.70
N THR A 188 -40.25 -10.61 9.69
CA THR A 188 -39.26 -11.01 8.67
C THR A 188 -39.88 -10.76 7.30
N PRO A 189 -39.13 -10.23 6.31
CA PRO A 189 -39.61 -10.21 4.92
C PRO A 189 -40.06 -11.63 4.55
N ALA A 190 -41.12 -11.73 3.75
CA ALA A 190 -41.81 -12.99 3.45
C ALA A 190 -40.83 -14.17 3.38
N LYS A 191 -40.88 -15.06 4.40
CA LYS A 191 -39.95 -16.20 4.58
C LYS A 191 -39.88 -17.11 3.35
N ASP A 192 -40.80 -16.95 2.40
CA ASP A 192 -40.90 -17.74 1.17
C ASP A 192 -39.77 -17.47 0.16
N ASP A 193 -39.16 -16.27 0.16
CA ASP A 193 -38.08 -15.91 -0.80
C ASP A 193 -36.65 -16.17 -0.26
N LEU A 194 -36.52 -16.68 0.96
CA LEU A 194 -35.23 -17.02 1.57
C LEU A 194 -34.79 -18.45 1.25
N SER A 195 -33.50 -18.63 1.01
CA SER A 195 -32.90 -19.95 0.84
C SER A 195 -33.02 -20.82 2.11
N GLY A 196 -32.93 -22.14 1.95
CA GLY A 196 -32.91 -23.06 3.10
C GLY A 196 -31.73 -22.82 4.05
N CYS A 197 -30.63 -22.24 3.56
CA CYS A 197 -29.52 -21.78 4.39
C CYS A 197 -29.92 -20.55 5.21
N ALA A 198 -30.53 -19.55 4.58
CA ALA A 198 -30.94 -18.30 5.23
C ALA A 198 -32.01 -18.52 6.31
N LYS A 199 -32.85 -19.54 6.16
CA LYS A 199 -33.89 -19.92 7.14
C LYS A 199 -33.35 -20.46 8.47
N LYS A 200 -32.03 -20.68 8.60
CA LYS A 200 -31.39 -21.18 9.83
C LYS A 200 -31.14 -20.08 10.88
N GLY A 201 -31.45 -18.82 10.58
CA GLY A 201 -31.30 -17.70 11.50
C GLY A 201 -31.81 -16.40 10.89
N ILE A 202 -31.40 -15.27 11.45
CA ILE A 202 -31.73 -13.95 10.88
C ILE A 202 -30.83 -13.70 9.68
N ALA A 203 -31.41 -13.39 8.53
CA ALA A 203 -30.67 -13.25 7.27
C ALA A 203 -30.96 -11.94 6.55
N VAL A 204 -29.96 -11.46 5.81
CA VAL A 204 -30.04 -10.26 4.97
C VAL A 204 -29.81 -10.66 3.51
N LYS A 205 -30.78 -10.36 2.65
CA LYS A 205 -30.67 -10.59 1.20
C LYS A 205 -29.76 -9.54 0.58
N PRO A 206 -28.78 -9.93 -0.26
CA PRO A 206 -27.91 -8.98 -0.95
C PRO A 206 -28.71 -8.17 -1.99
N ARG A 207 -28.80 -6.87 -1.76
CA ARG A 207 -29.36 -5.89 -2.69
C ARG A 207 -28.30 -4.87 -3.01
N ARG A 208 -28.10 -4.60 -4.30
CA ARG A 208 -27.08 -3.68 -4.77
C ARG A 208 -27.22 -2.32 -4.10
N GLY A 209 -26.10 -1.80 -3.63
CA GLY A 209 -26.03 -0.51 -2.94
C GLY A 209 -26.25 -0.60 -1.43
N ASP A 210 -26.90 -1.64 -0.91
CA ASP A 210 -27.11 -1.80 0.52
C ASP A 210 -25.81 -2.17 1.24
N ALA A 211 -25.69 -1.74 2.49
CA ALA A 211 -24.58 -2.13 3.36
C ALA A 211 -25.11 -2.70 4.68
N LEU A 212 -24.56 -3.85 5.10
CA LEU A 212 -24.82 -4.47 6.39
C LEU A 212 -23.67 -4.13 7.34
N LEU A 213 -23.98 -3.42 8.42
CA LEU A 213 -23.08 -3.22 9.56
C LEU A 213 -23.44 -4.22 10.65
N PHE A 214 -22.46 -4.97 11.13
CA PHE A 214 -22.62 -5.79 12.33
C PHE A 214 -21.40 -5.72 13.23
N PHE A 215 -21.61 -5.92 14.53
CA PHE A 215 -20.55 -5.85 15.53
C PHE A 215 -20.11 -7.25 15.96
N SER A 216 -18.80 -7.48 15.91
CA SER A 216 -18.15 -8.71 16.37
C SER A 216 -17.91 -8.71 17.88
N LEU A 217 -17.94 -7.53 18.50
CA LEU A 217 -17.75 -7.34 19.93
C LEU A 217 -18.97 -6.66 20.57
N HIS A 218 -19.21 -7.02 21.83
CA HIS A 218 -20.06 -6.25 22.71
C HIS A 218 -19.45 -4.87 23.01
N PRO A 219 -20.24 -3.88 23.47
CA PRO A 219 -19.73 -2.55 23.83
C PRO A 219 -18.61 -2.55 24.90
N ASN A 220 -18.51 -3.62 25.69
CA ASN A 220 -17.42 -3.84 26.65
C ASN A 220 -16.17 -4.52 26.02
N ALA A 221 -16.08 -4.54 24.68
CA ALA A 221 -15.00 -5.14 23.89
C ALA A 221 -14.80 -6.66 24.04
N ILE A 222 -15.76 -7.38 24.63
CA ILE A 222 -15.75 -8.85 24.68
C ILE A 222 -16.30 -9.40 23.36
N PRO A 223 -15.68 -10.44 22.77
CA PRO A 223 -16.22 -11.14 21.60
C PRO A 223 -17.67 -11.58 21.80
N ASP A 224 -18.52 -11.28 20.82
CA ASP A 224 -19.94 -11.63 20.83
C ASP A 224 -20.16 -12.94 20.06
N PRO A 225 -20.44 -14.08 20.72
CA PRO A 225 -20.63 -15.36 20.03
C PRO A 225 -21.86 -15.37 19.11
N SER A 226 -22.83 -14.47 19.31
CA SER A 226 -23.99 -14.34 18.43
C SER A 226 -23.63 -13.70 17.07
N SER A 227 -22.45 -13.10 16.95
CA SER A 227 -21.92 -12.54 15.68
C SER A 227 -21.47 -13.60 14.67
N LEU A 228 -21.64 -14.90 14.99
CA LEU A 228 -21.39 -15.98 14.05
C LEU A 228 -22.24 -15.74 12.81
N HIS A 229 -21.59 -15.69 11.65
CA HIS A 229 -22.26 -15.38 10.40
C HIS A 229 -21.71 -16.20 9.24
N ALA A 230 -22.53 -16.38 8.21
CA ALA A 230 -22.19 -17.15 7.02
C ALA A 230 -22.71 -16.48 5.75
N GLY A 231 -22.04 -16.76 4.63
CA GLY A 231 -22.54 -16.44 3.30
C GLY A 231 -23.23 -17.66 2.69
N CYS A 232 -24.55 -17.62 2.56
CA CYS A 232 -25.31 -18.70 1.97
C CYS A 232 -24.91 -18.94 0.50
N PRO A 233 -25.02 -20.19 0.00
CA PRO A 233 -24.70 -20.49 -1.40
C PRO A 233 -25.50 -19.64 -2.37
N VAL A 234 -24.86 -19.13 -3.42
CA VAL A 234 -25.55 -18.49 -4.53
C VAL A 234 -26.18 -19.57 -5.40
N THR A 235 -27.50 -19.58 -5.56
CA THR A 235 -28.19 -20.59 -6.38
C THR A 235 -28.61 -20.03 -7.75
N GLU A 236 -28.77 -18.71 -7.88
CA GLU A 236 -29.09 -18.06 -9.14
C GLU A 236 -28.54 -16.64 -9.18
N GLY A 237 -27.86 -16.27 -10.27
CA GLY A 237 -27.14 -15.01 -10.41
C GLY A 237 -25.73 -15.07 -9.86
N GLU A 238 -25.20 -13.91 -9.46
CA GLU A 238 -23.82 -13.77 -8.99
C GLU A 238 -23.73 -12.71 -7.89
N LYS A 239 -22.99 -13.01 -6.81
CA LYS A 239 -22.83 -12.10 -5.68
C LYS A 239 -21.47 -11.43 -5.72
N TRP A 240 -21.47 -10.10 -5.80
CA TRP A 240 -20.33 -9.27 -5.48
C TRP A 240 -20.54 -8.55 -4.16
N SER A 241 -19.51 -8.54 -3.32
CA SER A 241 -19.53 -7.83 -2.05
C SER A 241 -18.18 -7.19 -1.74
N ALA A 242 -18.20 -6.03 -1.08
CA ALA A 242 -17.02 -5.38 -0.53
C ALA A 242 -17.10 -5.36 1.00
N THR A 243 -16.07 -5.87 1.67
CA THR A 243 -16.01 -5.97 3.13
C THR A 243 -15.00 -4.98 3.67
N LYS A 244 -15.40 -4.18 4.66
CA LYS A 244 -14.52 -3.33 5.45
C LYS A 244 -14.53 -3.83 6.89
N TRP A 245 -13.41 -4.37 7.34
CA TRP A 245 -13.20 -4.71 8.74
C TRP A 245 -12.65 -3.50 9.49
N ILE A 246 -13.13 -3.27 10.71
CA ILE A 246 -12.74 -2.13 11.54
C ILE A 246 -12.31 -2.63 12.91
N HIS A 247 -11.10 -2.27 13.32
CA HIS A 247 -10.47 -2.65 14.57
C HIS A 247 -10.88 -1.76 15.76
N VAL A 248 -10.63 -2.21 16.98
CA VAL A 248 -10.80 -1.40 18.20
C VAL A 248 -9.81 -0.24 18.30
N ASP A 249 -8.63 -0.36 17.67
CA ASP A 249 -7.62 0.69 17.55
C ASP A 249 -7.09 0.78 16.11
N SER A 250 -6.30 1.80 15.81
CA SER A 250 -5.71 2.06 14.50
C SER A 250 -4.95 0.83 13.98
N PHE A 251 -5.35 0.36 12.80
CA PHE A 251 -4.73 -0.76 12.08
C PHE A 251 -3.41 -0.34 11.39
N ASP A 252 -3.28 0.95 11.09
CA ASP A 252 -2.09 1.55 10.47
C ASP A 252 -0.97 1.84 11.47
N LYS A 253 -1.22 1.63 12.77
CA LYS A 253 -0.15 1.61 13.76
C LYS A 253 0.81 0.49 13.40
N ASN A 254 1.95 0.88 12.82
CA ASN A 254 3.16 0.09 12.98
C ASN A 254 3.32 -0.13 14.48
N LEU A 255 3.20 -1.38 14.92
CA LEU A 255 3.77 -1.82 16.19
C LEU A 255 5.27 -1.62 16.09
N ALA A 256 5.71 -0.36 16.16
CA ALA A 256 7.05 -0.04 16.55
C ALA A 256 7.17 -0.62 17.96
N ALA A 257 7.79 -1.80 18.04
CA ALA A 257 8.25 -2.35 19.28
C ALA A 257 9.05 -1.25 20.01
N GLY A 258 8.54 -0.81 21.17
CA GLY A 258 9.30 -0.09 22.17
C GLY A 258 9.11 1.44 22.21
N GLY A 259 8.53 1.90 23.32
CA GLY A 259 9.23 2.90 24.14
C GLY A 259 9.01 4.39 23.86
N ASN A 260 7.90 4.83 23.29
CA ASN A 260 7.62 6.27 23.15
C ASN A 260 6.76 6.82 24.32
N CYS A 261 7.31 7.73 25.12
CA CYS A 261 6.56 8.53 26.11
C CYS A 261 6.07 9.82 25.44
N MET A 262 5.06 9.70 24.60
CA MET A 262 4.42 10.85 23.96
C MET A 262 2.98 10.97 24.43
N ASP A 263 2.43 12.15 24.21
CA ASP A 263 0.99 12.36 24.27
C ASP A 263 0.45 12.16 22.86
N SER A 264 -0.48 11.23 22.69
CA SER A 264 -1.18 10.93 21.44
C SER A 264 -2.51 11.65 21.34
N ASN A 265 -2.85 12.48 22.33
CA ASN A 265 -4.08 13.27 22.36
C ASN A 265 -3.80 14.69 22.88
N GLU A 266 -4.39 15.69 22.24
CA GLU A 266 -4.24 17.11 22.61
C GLU A 266 -4.77 17.40 24.02
N SER A 267 -5.73 16.60 24.51
CA SER A 267 -6.31 16.76 25.84
C SER A 267 -5.51 16.10 26.97
N CYS A 268 -4.41 15.41 26.66
CA CYS A 268 -3.60 14.69 27.65
C CYS A 268 -3.13 15.58 28.81
N GLU A 269 -2.73 16.81 28.53
CA GLU A 269 -2.27 17.76 29.55
C GLU A 269 -3.41 18.13 30.49
N ARG A 270 -4.59 18.44 29.92
CA ARG A 270 -5.80 18.75 30.69
C ARG A 270 -6.25 17.57 31.56
N TRP A 271 -6.26 16.36 31.01
CA TRP A 271 -6.64 15.15 31.74
C TRP A 271 -5.65 14.83 32.86
N ALA A 272 -4.35 15.02 32.62
CA ALA A 272 -3.34 14.87 33.66
C ALA A 272 -3.56 15.85 34.82
N VAL A 273 -3.90 17.12 34.53
CA VAL A 273 -4.26 18.11 35.55
C VAL A 273 -5.52 17.71 36.32
N LEU A 274 -6.49 17.05 35.69
CA LEU A 274 -7.71 16.53 36.32
C LEU A 274 -7.49 15.23 37.14
N GLY A 275 -6.26 14.73 37.18
CA GLY A 275 -5.86 13.54 37.93
C GLY A 275 -6.12 12.22 37.20
N GLU A 276 -6.37 12.24 35.89
CA GLU A 276 -6.65 11.03 35.11
C GLU A 276 -5.46 10.08 35.06
N CYS A 277 -4.23 10.57 35.23
CA CYS A 277 -3.05 9.70 35.32
C CYS A 277 -3.15 8.63 36.41
N SER A 278 -3.88 8.92 37.50
CA SER A 278 -4.13 7.98 38.60
C SER A 278 -5.49 7.28 38.49
N LYS A 279 -6.50 7.95 37.92
CA LYS A 279 -7.87 7.41 37.79
C LYS A 279 -8.02 6.47 36.59
N ASN A 280 -7.26 6.71 35.53
CA ASN A 280 -7.26 5.93 34.29
C ASN A 280 -5.81 5.60 33.86
N PRO A 281 -5.06 4.84 34.67
CA PRO A 281 -3.65 4.61 34.44
C PRO A 281 -3.39 3.79 33.17
N GLU A 282 -4.29 2.90 32.75
CA GLU A 282 -4.11 2.11 31.53
C GLU A 282 -4.16 2.98 30.27
N TYR A 283 -5.13 3.89 30.15
CA TYR A 283 -5.16 4.79 29.00
C TYR A 283 -4.06 5.85 29.08
N MET A 284 -3.82 6.41 30.27
CA MET A 284 -2.93 7.55 30.43
C MET A 284 -1.45 7.13 30.42
N ILE A 285 -1.11 6.08 31.16
CA ILE A 285 0.26 5.60 31.38
C ILE A 285 0.51 4.26 30.68
N GLY A 286 -0.50 3.39 30.56
CA GLY A 286 -0.37 2.06 29.98
C GLY A 286 0.11 1.01 30.98
N SER A 287 0.22 -0.22 30.49
CA SER A 287 0.76 -1.37 31.22
C SER A 287 2.22 -1.65 30.79
N PRO A 288 2.92 -2.60 31.46
CA PRO A 288 4.24 -3.06 31.02
C PRO A 288 4.25 -3.61 29.58
N GLU A 289 3.11 -4.13 29.10
CA GLU A 289 2.94 -4.73 27.78
C GLU A 289 2.42 -3.73 26.74
N LEU A 290 1.65 -2.72 27.15
CA LEU A 290 0.99 -1.76 26.26
C LEU A 290 1.21 -0.29 26.65
N PRO A 291 1.84 0.52 25.77
CA PRO A 291 1.30 1.79 25.30
C PRO A 291 0.25 2.57 26.07
N GLY A 292 0.58 3.51 26.95
CA GLY A 292 -0.37 4.54 27.38
C GLY A 292 -0.30 5.74 26.42
N TYR A 293 -1.43 6.42 26.22
CA TYR A 293 -1.62 7.49 25.25
C TYR A 293 -1.21 8.87 25.77
N CYS A 294 -1.07 9.07 27.09
CA CYS A 294 -0.77 10.37 27.70
C CYS A 294 0.48 10.34 28.60
N ARG A 295 1.45 9.50 28.23
CA ARG A 295 2.64 9.20 29.03
C ARG A 295 3.50 10.44 29.30
N ARG A 296 3.54 11.40 28.36
CA ARG A 296 4.30 12.64 28.53
C ARG A 296 3.63 13.55 29.56
N SER A 297 2.31 13.68 29.51
CA SER A 297 1.55 14.47 30.48
C SER A 297 1.56 13.84 31.88
N CYS A 298 1.66 12.51 31.97
CA CYS A 298 1.75 11.77 33.24
C CYS A 298 3.17 11.55 33.78
N LYS A 299 4.16 12.33 33.30
CA LYS A 299 5.60 12.19 33.63
C LYS A 299 5.94 12.10 35.11
N HIS A 300 5.16 12.73 35.99
CA HIS A 300 5.41 12.75 37.43
C HIS A 300 5.12 11.43 38.14
N LEU A 301 4.30 10.57 37.53
CA LEU A 301 3.98 9.23 38.02
C LEU A 301 4.87 8.15 37.39
N LEU A 302 5.66 8.49 36.36
CA LEU A 302 6.65 7.60 35.78
C LEU A 302 7.94 7.63 36.62
N VAL A 303 8.40 6.47 37.09
CA VAL A 303 9.64 6.32 37.87
C VAL A 303 10.80 6.97 37.10
N ARG A 304 11.66 7.77 37.77
CA ARG A 304 12.80 8.50 37.16
C ARG A 304 13.64 7.65 36.17
N LYS A 305 13.80 6.35 36.43
CA LYS A 305 14.50 5.39 35.57
C LYS A 305 13.78 5.17 34.21
N PHE A 306 12.46 5.16 34.22
CA PHE A 306 11.59 4.99 33.06
C PHE A 306 11.59 6.22 32.15
N TRP A 307 11.63 7.43 32.72
CA TRP A 307 11.72 8.67 31.94
C TRP A 307 13.07 8.82 31.21
N PHE A 308 14.19 8.45 31.85
CA PHE A 308 15.51 8.45 31.21
C PHE A 308 15.60 7.44 30.05
N LEU A 309 15.04 6.24 30.21
CA LEU A 309 14.90 5.26 29.12
C LEU A 309 14.07 5.84 27.97
N CYS A 310 12.99 6.57 28.28
CA CYS A 310 12.11 7.18 27.27
C CYS A 310 12.74 8.32 26.47
N SER A 311 13.58 9.14 27.08
CA SER A 311 14.28 10.22 26.37
C SER A 311 15.37 9.68 25.43
N TRP A 312 15.98 8.55 25.78
CA TRP A 312 16.98 7.88 24.94
C TRP A 312 16.34 7.12 23.77
N THR A 313 15.18 6.49 23.97
CA THR A 313 14.43 5.79 22.90
C THR A 313 13.82 6.74 21.87
N GLN A 314 13.39 7.95 22.26
CA GLN A 314 12.83 8.94 21.33
C GLN A 314 13.84 9.40 20.27
N LYS A 315 15.12 9.56 20.65
CA LYS A 315 16.19 9.90 19.71
C LYS A 315 16.47 8.75 18.73
N LYS A 316 16.55 7.51 19.23
CA LYS A 316 16.71 6.31 18.40
C LYS A 316 15.50 6.00 17.50
N GLY A 317 14.28 6.32 17.93
CA GLY A 317 13.05 6.04 17.17
C GLY A 317 12.91 6.93 15.93
N LYS A 318 13.29 8.21 16.04
CA LYS A 318 13.36 9.13 14.90
C LYS A 318 14.46 8.74 13.91
N GLU A 319 15.66 8.43 14.43
CA GLU A 319 16.79 7.93 13.63
C GLU A 319 16.44 6.63 12.88
N LYS A 320 15.70 5.71 13.52
CA LYS A 320 15.26 4.45 12.91
C LYS A 320 14.21 4.66 11.79
N MET A 321 13.32 5.64 11.92
CA MET A 321 12.31 5.92 10.89
C MET A 321 12.93 6.55 9.64
N GLU A 322 13.88 7.48 9.81
CA GLU A 322 14.63 8.08 8.70
C GLU A 322 15.46 7.01 7.96
N LEU A 323 16.09 6.09 8.70
CA LEU A 323 16.87 4.98 8.13
C LEU A 323 16.02 4.04 7.27
N VAL A 324 14.80 3.68 7.71
CA VAL A 324 13.87 2.85 6.92
C VAL A 324 13.44 3.56 5.63
N GLN A 325 13.22 4.87 5.67
CA GLN A 325 12.89 5.65 4.46
C GLN A 325 14.06 5.69 3.48
N MET A 326 15.30 5.87 3.96
CA MET A 326 16.50 5.85 3.12
C MET A 326 16.71 4.47 2.47
N GLN A 327 16.55 3.38 3.22
CA GLN A 327 16.64 2.02 2.69
C GLN A 327 15.59 1.75 1.60
N ARG A 328 14.33 2.18 1.80
CA ARG A 328 13.28 2.05 0.76
C ARG A 328 13.65 2.83 -0.50
N ARG A 329 14.16 4.06 -0.36
CA ARG A 329 14.58 4.89 -1.49
C ARG A 329 15.69 4.22 -2.31
N LEU A 330 16.65 3.57 -1.66
CA LEU A 330 17.71 2.82 -2.34
C LEU A 330 17.14 1.65 -3.15
N VAL A 331 16.25 0.85 -2.56
CA VAL A 331 15.62 -0.29 -3.23
C VAL A 331 14.82 0.17 -4.45
N ASP A 332 14.01 1.22 -4.32
CA ASP A 332 13.20 1.75 -5.42
C ASP A 332 14.06 2.32 -6.55
N TYR A 333 15.13 3.05 -6.20
CA TYR A 333 16.07 3.57 -7.19
C TYR A 333 16.78 2.46 -7.96
N THR A 334 17.28 1.44 -7.24
CA THR A 334 17.97 0.31 -7.86
C THR A 334 17.04 -0.44 -8.81
N LYS A 335 15.79 -0.71 -8.40
CA LYS A 335 14.77 -1.30 -9.29
C LYS A 335 14.55 -0.48 -10.56
N SER A 336 14.56 0.84 -10.47
CA SER A 336 14.44 1.72 -11.64
C SER A 336 15.58 1.50 -12.64
N LEU A 337 16.82 1.30 -12.16
CA LEU A 337 17.98 1.06 -13.03
C LEU A 337 17.86 -0.25 -13.82
N PHE A 338 17.31 -1.30 -13.22
CA PHE A 338 17.03 -2.56 -13.92
C PHE A 338 15.89 -2.41 -14.93
N MET A 339 14.81 -1.72 -14.55
CA MET A 339 13.67 -1.47 -15.45
C MET A 339 14.01 -0.58 -16.64
N GLU A 340 14.86 0.42 -16.44
CA GLU A 340 15.39 1.31 -17.49
C GLU A 340 16.49 0.63 -18.33
N GLY A 341 16.91 -0.60 -17.96
CA GLY A 341 17.91 -1.38 -18.66
C GLY A 341 19.35 -0.91 -18.49
N PHE A 342 19.65 -0.05 -17.50
CA PHE A 342 21.02 0.35 -17.17
C PHE A 342 21.82 -0.82 -16.58
N LEU A 343 21.18 -1.60 -15.72
CA LEU A 343 21.77 -2.75 -15.02
C LEU A 343 21.09 -4.05 -15.43
N ASP A 344 21.86 -5.15 -15.48
CA ASP A 344 21.37 -6.51 -15.70
C ASP A 344 21.73 -7.45 -14.53
N ALA A 345 21.33 -8.72 -14.62
CA ALA A 345 21.55 -9.72 -13.58
C ALA A 345 23.04 -9.92 -13.21
N GLN A 346 23.99 -9.53 -14.07
CA GLN A 346 25.42 -9.61 -13.74
C GLN A 346 25.79 -8.66 -12.60
N PHE A 347 25.11 -7.52 -12.49
CA PHE A 347 25.30 -6.60 -11.37
C PHE A 347 24.90 -7.25 -10.03
N LEU A 348 23.82 -8.03 -10.00
CA LEU A 348 23.42 -8.76 -8.79
C LEU A 348 24.48 -9.79 -8.36
N GLN A 349 25.10 -10.47 -9.33
CA GLN A 349 26.20 -11.40 -9.05
C GLN A 349 27.42 -10.66 -8.51
N LEU A 350 27.74 -9.48 -9.05
CA LEU A 350 28.82 -8.65 -8.53
C LEU A 350 28.56 -8.24 -7.07
N GLN A 351 27.33 -7.88 -6.72
CA GLN A 351 26.93 -7.59 -5.33
C GLN A 351 27.04 -8.80 -4.40
N GLN A 352 26.79 -10.03 -4.90
CA GLN A 352 26.93 -11.26 -4.10
C GLN A 352 28.38 -11.60 -3.73
N LEU A 353 29.36 -11.04 -4.45
CA LEU A 353 30.79 -11.22 -4.16
C LEU A 353 31.28 -10.27 -3.06
N GLN A 354 30.48 -9.27 -2.69
CA GLN A 354 30.79 -8.38 -1.58
C GLN A 354 30.46 -9.05 -0.24
N ASP A 355 31.41 -9.04 0.69
CA ASP A 355 31.26 -9.59 2.03
C ASP A 355 31.75 -8.61 3.11
N ASP A 356 31.61 -8.99 4.38
CA ASP A 356 32.02 -8.16 5.51
C ASP A 356 33.54 -7.91 5.56
N SER A 357 34.35 -8.71 4.86
CA SER A 357 35.81 -8.55 4.78
C SER A 357 36.24 -7.57 3.68
N ASN A 358 35.41 -7.39 2.66
CA ASN A 358 35.63 -6.40 1.60
C ASN A 358 34.32 -5.65 1.25
N PRO A 359 33.89 -4.69 2.08
CA PRO A 359 32.63 -3.98 1.90
C PRO A 359 32.64 -2.99 0.73
N ASP A 360 33.81 -2.57 0.25
CA ASP A 360 33.95 -1.59 -0.85
C ASP A 360 34.19 -2.28 -2.22
N PHE A 361 34.17 -3.61 -2.27
CA PHE A 361 34.49 -4.40 -3.47
C PHE A 361 33.75 -3.93 -4.73
N VAL A 362 32.43 -3.74 -4.65
CA VAL A 362 31.63 -3.31 -5.81
C VAL A 362 32.01 -1.90 -6.25
N PHE A 363 32.24 -0.99 -5.30
CA PHE A 363 32.67 0.38 -5.59
C PHE A 363 34.04 0.40 -6.27
N GLU A 364 35.00 -0.39 -5.79
CA GLU A 364 36.34 -0.49 -6.37
C GLU A 364 36.29 -1.03 -7.80
N VAL A 365 35.55 -2.11 -8.03
CA VAL A 365 35.41 -2.72 -9.36
C VAL A 365 34.75 -1.76 -10.35
N VAL A 366 33.70 -1.06 -9.93
CA VAL A 366 32.99 -0.09 -10.77
C VAL A 366 33.86 1.15 -11.05
N SER A 367 34.59 1.63 -10.05
CA SER A 367 35.54 2.75 -10.21
C SER A 367 36.65 2.40 -11.19
N LEU A 368 37.26 1.22 -11.04
CA LEU A 368 38.29 0.71 -11.95
C LEU A 368 37.77 0.57 -13.39
N PHE A 369 36.54 0.07 -13.56
CA PHE A 369 35.90 0.01 -14.87
C PHE A 369 35.83 1.38 -15.54
N PHE A 370 35.44 2.43 -14.82
CA PHE A 370 35.32 3.77 -15.41
C PHE A 370 36.67 4.39 -15.76
N ASP A 371 37.68 4.20 -14.92
CA ASP A 371 39.05 4.67 -15.18
C ASP A 371 39.65 3.99 -16.44
N ASP A 372 39.44 2.68 -16.59
CA ASP A 372 39.92 1.96 -17.76
C ASP A 372 39.07 2.25 -19.01
N SER A 373 37.77 2.44 -18.85
CA SER A 373 36.88 2.84 -19.95
C SER A 373 37.26 4.20 -20.51
N GLU A 374 37.64 5.16 -19.68
CA GLU A 374 38.08 6.48 -20.14
C GLU A 374 39.35 6.38 -21.01
N LYS A 375 40.33 5.57 -20.59
CA LYS A 375 41.54 5.30 -21.39
C LYS A 375 41.19 4.65 -22.73
N LEU A 376 40.34 3.62 -22.72
CA LEU A 376 39.90 2.93 -23.93
C LEU A 376 39.14 3.86 -24.89
N LEU A 377 38.25 4.70 -24.37
CA LEU A 377 37.50 5.66 -25.19
C LEU A 377 38.41 6.73 -25.81
N ASN A 378 39.47 7.13 -25.11
CA ASN A 378 40.48 8.04 -25.63
C ASN A 378 41.33 7.37 -26.74
N GLU A 379 41.80 6.14 -26.53
CA GLU A 379 42.47 5.33 -27.57
C GLU A 379 41.61 5.15 -28.82
N LEU A 380 40.31 4.82 -28.65
CA LEU A 380 39.35 4.70 -29.75
C LEU A 380 39.15 6.02 -30.50
N THR A 381 39.13 7.15 -29.78
CA THR A 381 39.02 8.48 -30.38
C THR A 381 40.26 8.78 -31.24
N ILE A 382 41.46 8.50 -30.72
CA ILE A 382 42.71 8.69 -31.46
C ILE A 382 42.76 7.77 -32.68
N ALA A 383 42.36 6.50 -32.53
CA ALA A 383 42.39 5.52 -33.63
C ALA A 383 41.46 5.89 -34.79
N LEU A 384 40.30 6.51 -34.50
CA LEU A 384 39.33 6.95 -35.51
C LEU A 384 39.69 8.30 -36.17
N ASP A 385 40.56 9.10 -35.55
CA ASP A 385 41.04 10.38 -36.10
C ASP A 385 42.24 10.20 -37.06
N GLN A 386 42.79 8.98 -37.17
CA GLN A 386 43.90 8.69 -38.08
C GLN A 386 43.43 8.57 -39.55
N PRO A 387 44.26 9.00 -40.52
CA PRO A 387 43.91 8.94 -41.95
C PRO A 387 43.74 7.52 -42.49
N ASN A 388 44.36 6.50 -41.84
CA ASN A 388 44.17 5.09 -42.14
C ASN A 388 43.77 4.35 -40.86
N VAL A 389 42.47 4.04 -40.72
CA VAL A 389 41.93 3.37 -39.53
C VAL A 389 42.24 1.87 -39.56
N ASP A 390 42.90 1.35 -38.52
CA ASP A 390 43.07 -0.08 -38.31
C ASP A 390 41.84 -0.66 -37.58
N PHE A 391 40.91 -1.23 -38.37
CA PHE A 391 39.68 -1.84 -37.85
C PHE A 391 39.92 -3.06 -36.95
N LYS A 392 41.05 -3.78 -37.09
CA LYS A 392 41.36 -4.90 -36.19
C LYS A 392 41.77 -4.38 -34.81
N LYS A 393 42.59 -3.33 -34.79
CA LYS A 393 42.92 -2.64 -33.53
C LYS A 393 41.66 -2.05 -32.90
N LEU A 394 40.79 -1.42 -33.69
CA LEU A 394 39.53 -0.85 -33.21
C LEU A 394 38.60 -1.91 -32.58
N ASP A 395 38.38 -3.03 -33.28
CA ASP A 395 37.54 -4.13 -32.77
C ASP A 395 38.09 -4.69 -31.44
N SER A 396 39.42 -4.81 -31.30
CA SER A 396 40.04 -5.28 -30.07
C SER A 396 39.73 -4.38 -28.86
N HIS A 397 39.79 -3.06 -29.04
CA HIS A 397 39.50 -2.09 -27.95
C HIS A 397 38.01 -2.10 -27.59
N VAL A 398 37.12 -2.17 -28.58
CA VAL A 398 35.67 -2.27 -28.36
C VAL A 398 35.30 -3.60 -27.72
N HIS A 399 35.97 -4.70 -28.08
CA HIS A 399 35.76 -6.00 -27.47
C HIS A 399 36.15 -6.00 -25.98
N GLN A 400 37.27 -5.38 -25.64
CA GLN A 400 37.69 -5.21 -24.25
C GLN A 400 36.65 -4.40 -23.46
N LEU A 401 36.18 -3.28 -24.01
CA LEU A 401 35.17 -2.44 -23.37
C LEU A 401 33.81 -3.16 -23.23
N LYS A 402 33.42 -3.99 -24.20
CA LYS A 402 32.23 -4.85 -24.11
C LYS A 402 32.35 -5.83 -22.95
N GLY A 403 33.51 -6.48 -22.83
CA GLY A 403 33.78 -7.45 -21.77
C GLY A 403 33.71 -6.81 -20.38
N SER A 404 34.41 -5.69 -20.20
CA SER A 404 34.43 -4.96 -18.93
C SER A 404 33.07 -4.36 -18.56
N SER A 405 32.30 -3.89 -19.55
CA SER A 405 30.92 -3.41 -19.33
C SER A 405 29.99 -4.54 -18.90
N SER A 406 30.20 -5.74 -19.45
CA SER A 406 29.43 -6.92 -19.06
C SER A 406 29.73 -7.34 -17.63
N SER A 407 30.97 -7.30 -17.17
CA SER A 407 31.33 -7.75 -15.81
C SER A 407 30.71 -6.92 -14.69
N ILE A 408 30.38 -5.64 -14.94
CA ILE A 408 29.67 -4.78 -13.99
C ILE A 408 28.16 -4.71 -14.22
N GLY A 409 27.64 -5.46 -15.20
CA GLY A 409 26.23 -5.45 -15.58
C GLY A 409 25.74 -4.19 -16.29
N ALA A 410 26.63 -3.39 -16.88
CA ALA A 410 26.26 -2.19 -17.65
C ALA A 410 25.69 -2.54 -19.03
N GLN A 411 24.42 -2.99 -19.03
CA GLN A 411 23.74 -3.60 -20.18
C GLN A 411 23.66 -2.69 -21.40
N ARG A 412 23.38 -1.39 -21.23
CA ARG A 412 23.31 -0.42 -22.34
C ARG A 412 24.66 -0.18 -23.00
N VAL A 413 25.73 -0.06 -22.22
CA VAL A 413 27.10 0.10 -22.75
C VAL A 413 27.52 -1.15 -23.51
N LYS A 414 27.26 -2.34 -22.96
CA LYS A 414 27.48 -3.63 -23.62
C LYS A 414 26.78 -3.70 -24.98
N ASN A 415 25.51 -3.30 -25.05
CA ASN A 415 24.73 -3.31 -26.29
C ASN A 415 25.27 -2.30 -27.32
N ALA A 416 25.66 -1.10 -26.88
CA ALA A 416 26.28 -0.10 -27.75
C ALA A 416 27.62 -0.60 -28.32
N CYS A 417 28.43 -1.30 -27.51
CA CYS A 417 29.67 -1.91 -27.98
C CYS A 417 29.42 -3.04 -29.01
N ILE A 418 28.37 -3.85 -28.83
CA ILE A 418 27.99 -4.87 -29.83
C ILE A 418 27.65 -4.22 -31.17
N ALA A 419 26.85 -3.14 -31.15
CA ALA A 419 26.51 -2.40 -32.36
C ALA A 419 27.76 -1.80 -33.03
N PHE A 420 28.68 -1.25 -32.25
CA PHE A 420 29.96 -0.72 -32.75
C PHE A 420 30.74 -1.83 -33.50
N ARG A 421 30.90 -3.01 -32.91
CA ARG A 421 31.67 -4.11 -33.54
C ARG A 421 31.11 -4.51 -34.90
N ASN A 422 29.78 -4.52 -35.06
CA ASN A 422 29.16 -4.78 -36.37
C ASN A 422 29.61 -3.78 -37.44
N TYR A 423 29.85 -2.51 -37.07
CA TYR A 423 30.39 -1.49 -37.99
C TYR A 423 31.90 -1.64 -38.24
N CYS A 424 32.65 -2.21 -37.29
CA CYS A 424 34.06 -2.57 -37.50
C CYS A 424 34.19 -3.69 -38.54
N ASP A 425 33.31 -4.70 -38.47
CA ASP A 425 33.32 -5.85 -39.38
C ASP A 425 33.06 -5.44 -40.84
N VAL A 426 32.15 -4.48 -41.06
CA VAL A 426 31.85 -3.94 -42.40
C VAL A 426 32.74 -2.76 -42.78
N GLN A 427 33.76 -2.42 -41.98
CA GLN A 427 34.72 -1.34 -42.21
C GLN A 427 34.08 0.05 -42.45
N ASN A 428 33.00 0.36 -41.72
CA ASN A 428 32.27 1.62 -41.87
C ASN A 428 32.73 2.67 -40.83
N ILE A 429 33.50 3.66 -41.27
CA ILE A 429 34.06 4.72 -40.41
C ILE A 429 32.98 5.63 -39.81
N GLU A 430 31.99 6.06 -40.60
CA GLU A 430 30.92 6.96 -40.15
C GLU A 430 30.04 6.29 -39.09
N GLY A 431 29.74 5.01 -39.28
CA GLY A 431 29.05 4.17 -38.29
C GLY A 431 29.86 4.03 -37.00
N CYS A 432 31.18 3.78 -37.11
CA CYS A 432 32.07 3.68 -35.94
C CYS A 432 32.15 5.00 -35.15
N LEU A 433 32.21 6.15 -35.83
CA LEU A 433 32.21 7.47 -35.17
C LEU A 433 30.91 7.73 -34.41
N THR A 434 29.76 7.39 -35.03
CA THR A 434 28.44 7.54 -34.40
C THR A 434 28.33 6.62 -33.17
N CYS A 435 28.73 5.35 -33.31
CA CYS A 435 28.74 4.42 -32.20
C CYS A 435 29.72 4.83 -31.10
N LEU A 436 30.87 5.43 -31.41
CA LEU A 436 31.79 5.94 -30.39
C LEU A 436 31.12 7.02 -29.53
N GLN A 437 30.40 7.95 -30.14
CA GLN A 437 29.66 8.98 -29.40
C GLN A 437 28.56 8.36 -28.54
N GLN A 438 27.84 7.37 -29.08
CA GLN A 438 26.82 6.65 -28.34
C GLN A 438 27.42 5.92 -27.13
N VAL A 439 28.53 5.20 -27.30
CA VAL A 439 29.20 4.50 -26.18
C VAL A 439 29.68 5.50 -25.12
N LYS A 440 30.27 6.64 -25.51
CA LYS A 440 30.67 7.71 -24.56
C LYS A 440 29.48 8.20 -23.75
N GLN A 441 28.34 8.46 -24.40
CA GLN A 441 27.13 8.91 -23.74
C GLN A 441 26.58 7.85 -22.77
N GLU A 442 26.52 6.59 -23.20
CA GLU A 442 26.03 5.49 -22.36
C GLU A 442 26.93 5.27 -21.13
N CYS A 443 28.26 5.34 -21.30
CA CYS A 443 29.23 5.29 -20.20
C CYS A 443 29.01 6.43 -19.20
N TYR A 444 28.81 7.66 -19.70
CA TYR A 444 28.54 8.82 -18.84
C TYR A 444 27.22 8.68 -18.05
N LEU A 445 26.16 8.22 -18.72
CA LEU A 445 24.85 8.04 -18.07
C LEU A 445 24.93 6.98 -16.96
N VAL A 446 25.50 5.82 -17.24
CA VAL A 446 25.60 4.75 -16.25
C VAL A 446 26.52 5.14 -15.08
N LYS A 447 27.59 5.91 -15.33
CA LYS A 447 28.45 6.49 -14.28
C LYS A 447 27.67 7.34 -13.30
N ASN A 448 26.87 8.29 -13.78
CA ASN A 448 26.05 9.16 -12.91
C ASN A 448 25.02 8.35 -12.09
N LYS A 449 24.48 7.27 -12.65
CA LYS A 449 23.54 6.38 -11.94
C LYS A 449 24.26 5.62 -10.82
N PHE A 450 25.46 5.09 -11.07
CA PHE A 450 26.29 4.46 -10.05
C PHE A 450 26.72 5.42 -8.95
N GLU A 451 27.15 6.64 -9.28
CA GLU A 451 27.49 7.67 -8.30
C GLU A 451 26.30 7.99 -7.38
N THR A 452 25.09 8.04 -7.95
CA THR A 452 23.87 8.25 -7.17
C THR A 452 23.57 7.06 -6.26
N LEU A 453 23.75 5.83 -6.77
CA LEU A 453 23.57 4.59 -6.01
C LEU A 453 24.51 4.54 -4.81
N PHE A 454 25.82 4.70 -5.03
CA PHE A 454 26.82 4.68 -3.96
C PHE A 454 26.62 5.80 -2.95
N ARG A 455 26.18 6.99 -3.38
CA ARG A 455 25.85 8.07 -2.45
C ARG A 455 24.69 7.70 -1.52
N LEU A 456 23.67 7.01 -2.02
CA LEU A 456 22.54 6.54 -1.20
C LEU A 456 22.99 5.46 -0.21
N GLU A 457 23.85 4.53 -0.63
CA GLU A 457 24.44 3.51 0.24
C GLU A 457 25.28 4.14 1.37
N GLN A 458 26.16 5.10 1.03
CA GLN A 458 26.95 5.82 2.02
C GLN A 458 26.08 6.59 3.01
N GLN A 459 24.96 7.19 2.58
CA GLN A 459 24.02 7.85 3.50
C GLN A 459 23.39 6.89 4.51
N ILE A 460 23.07 5.67 4.07
CA ILE A 460 22.52 4.63 4.95
C ILE A 460 23.58 4.16 5.95
N MET A 461 24.80 3.88 5.47
CA MET A 461 25.91 3.44 6.32
C MET A 461 26.33 4.51 7.33
N ALA A 462 26.43 5.78 6.91
CA ALA A 462 26.73 6.90 7.79
C ALA A 462 25.65 7.13 8.86
N SER A 463 24.42 6.69 8.59
CA SER A 463 23.30 6.71 9.54
C SER A 463 23.24 5.46 10.43
N GLY A 464 24.23 4.56 10.34
CA GLY A 464 24.31 3.32 11.13
C GLY A 464 23.39 2.20 10.64
N GLY A 465 22.93 2.26 9.38
CA GLY A 465 22.11 1.22 8.74
C GLY A 465 22.90 0.27 7.87
N SER A 466 22.31 -0.89 7.57
CA SER A 466 22.84 -1.85 6.60
C SER A 466 22.23 -1.63 5.22
N VAL A 467 23.02 -1.83 4.17
CA VAL A 467 22.54 -1.80 2.78
C VAL A 467 21.64 -3.03 2.56
N PRO A 468 20.37 -2.86 2.15
CA PRO A 468 19.46 -3.97 1.91
C PRO A 468 19.88 -4.77 0.67
N THR A 469 19.94 -6.11 0.81
CA THR A 469 20.13 -7.02 -0.32
C THR A 469 18.88 -7.03 -1.20
N ILE A 470 19.05 -6.88 -2.52
CA ILE A 470 17.95 -6.78 -3.47
C ILE A 470 17.79 -8.14 -4.16
N GLU A 471 16.76 -8.89 -3.78
CA GLU A 471 16.32 -10.07 -4.52
C GLU A 471 15.29 -9.64 -5.59
N LEU A 472 15.74 -9.53 -6.83
CA LEU A 472 14.83 -9.38 -7.97
C LEU A 472 14.34 -10.76 -8.38
N GLY A 473 13.09 -11.07 -8.03
CA GLY A 473 12.39 -12.24 -8.55
C GLY A 473 12.11 -12.03 -10.04
N PHE A 474 13.04 -12.47 -10.89
CA PHE A 474 12.87 -12.58 -12.33
C PHE A 474 12.25 -13.91 -12.72
#